data_AF-A0A2G9HAG9-F1
#
_entry.id   AF-A0A2G9HAG9-F1
#
_cell.length_a   1.000
_cell.length_b   1.000
_cell.length_c   1.000
_cell.angle_alpha   90.00
_cell.angle_beta   90.00
_cell.angle_gamma   90.00
#
_symmetry.space_group_name_H-M   'P 1'
#
loop_
_entity.id
_entity.type
_entity.pdbx_description
1 polymer ?
#
loop_
_entity_poly.entity_id
_entity_poly.type
_entity_poly.pdbx_seq_one_letter_code
_entity_poly.pdbx_strand_id
1 'polypeptide(L)'
;MMNTCIHIEKKSQEEAYITSYRYMELKEEEEKVVDISLKELAKKLEDFAKARDWEKYHSPRNLLLAMVGEVGELSEIFQWRGEVEKGLPNWEESDKEHLGEELSDVLLYLVRLADICGIDLAQATTNKILKNSIKYPPNPLQS
;
A
#
# COMPACT_ATOMS: atom_id res chain seq x y z
N MET A 1 21.31 50.96 -21.46
CA MET A 1 20.28 49.93 -21.74
C MET A 1 20.80 48.51 -21.57
N MET A 2 22.08 48.19 -21.83
CA MET A 2 22.64 46.84 -21.68
C MET A 2 22.63 46.27 -20.24
N ASN A 3 22.93 47.09 -19.22
CA ASN A 3 23.06 46.60 -17.83
C ASN A 3 21.72 46.17 -17.20
N THR A 4 20.60 46.72 -17.67
CA THR A 4 19.27 46.40 -17.15
C THR A 4 18.77 45.04 -17.66
N CYS A 5 19.05 44.68 -18.93
CA CYS A 5 18.72 43.36 -19.47
C CYS A 5 19.42 42.22 -18.72
N ILE A 6 20.72 42.37 -18.40
CA ILE A 6 21.49 41.34 -17.70
C ILE A 6 20.96 41.10 -16.27
N HIS A 7 20.45 42.14 -15.60
CA HIS A 7 19.86 42.00 -14.26
C HIS A 7 18.51 41.27 -14.31
N ILE A 8 17.70 41.50 -15.35
CA ILE A 8 16.41 40.83 -15.55
C ILE A 8 16.64 39.34 -15.87
N GLU A 9 17.60 39.02 -16.73
CA GLU A 9 17.96 37.63 -17.06
C GLU A 9 18.46 36.87 -15.83
N LYS A 10 19.37 37.46 -15.03
CA LYS A 10 19.85 36.82 -13.80
C LYS A 10 18.74 36.56 -12.79
N LYS A 11 17.83 37.52 -12.61
CA LYS A 11 16.67 37.36 -11.71
C LYS A 11 15.72 36.27 -12.19
N SER A 12 15.49 36.17 -13.51
CA SER A 12 14.67 35.11 -14.10
C SER A 12 15.28 33.71 -13.96
N GLN A 13 16.62 33.60 -14.05
CA GLN A 13 17.34 32.34 -13.85
C GLN A 13 17.32 31.90 -12.38
N GLU A 14 17.44 32.85 -11.45
CA GLU A 14 17.36 32.60 -10.01
C GLU A 14 15.95 32.15 -9.58
N GLU A 15 14.90 32.79 -10.12
CA GLU A 15 13.50 32.39 -9.90
C GLU A 15 13.20 31.01 -10.48
N ALA A 16 13.70 30.69 -11.68
CA ALA A 16 13.56 29.35 -12.28
C ALA A 16 14.30 28.27 -11.49
N TYR A 17 15.50 28.58 -10.98
CA TYR A 17 16.27 27.71 -10.12
C TYR A 17 15.51 27.41 -8.82
N ILE A 18 15.08 28.45 -8.08
CA ILE A 18 14.31 28.32 -6.83
C ILE A 18 13.02 27.53 -7.07
N THR A 19 12.33 27.77 -8.17
CA THR A 19 11.11 27.03 -8.53
C THR A 19 11.41 25.55 -8.76
N SER A 20 12.49 25.21 -9.48
CA SER A 20 12.86 23.81 -9.71
C SER A 20 13.29 23.09 -8.43
N TYR A 21 14.00 23.77 -7.52
CA TYR A 21 14.38 23.21 -6.22
C TYR A 21 13.16 22.95 -5.35
N ARG A 22 12.22 23.90 -5.30
CA ARG A 22 10.96 23.72 -4.58
C ARG A 22 10.11 22.61 -5.19
N TYR A 23 10.16 22.43 -6.51
CA TYR A 23 9.50 21.32 -7.21
C TYR A 23 10.14 19.97 -6.88
N MET A 24 11.47 19.92 -6.77
CA MET A 24 12.21 18.71 -6.39
C MET A 24 11.99 18.35 -4.91
N GLU A 25 11.99 19.32 -3.99
CA GLU A 25 11.67 19.12 -2.56
C GLU A 25 10.23 18.63 -2.36
N LEU A 26 9.25 19.22 -3.06
CA LEU A 26 7.87 18.76 -3.02
C LEU A 26 7.70 17.34 -3.58
N LYS A 27 8.46 16.98 -4.62
CA LYS A 27 8.53 15.60 -5.13
C LYS A 27 9.14 14.63 -4.12
N GLU A 28 10.21 15.02 -3.44
CA GLU A 28 10.85 14.19 -2.40
C GLU A 28 9.93 13.97 -1.19
N GLU A 29 9.08 14.95 -0.84
CA GLU A 29 8.07 14.79 0.21
C GLU A 29 6.90 13.89 -0.22
N GLU A 30 6.47 13.92 -1.48
CA GLU A 30 5.49 12.98 -2.06
C GLU A 30 6.02 11.54 -2.14
N GLU A 31 7.34 11.35 -2.28
CA GLU A 31 7.98 10.05 -2.49
C GLU A 31 8.49 9.37 -1.20
N LYS A 32 8.04 9.81 -0.01
CA LYS A 32 8.29 9.08 1.23
C LYS A 32 7.48 7.79 1.25
N VAL A 33 8.13 6.69 0.86
CA VAL A 33 7.65 5.33 1.14
C VAL A 33 7.39 5.20 2.64
N VAL A 34 6.12 5.13 3.02
CA VAL A 34 5.72 4.97 4.42
C VAL A 34 5.85 3.51 4.78
N ASP A 35 6.98 3.13 5.37
CA ASP A 35 7.10 1.83 6.06
C ASP A 35 6.16 1.83 7.27
N ILE A 36 5.27 0.85 7.34
CA ILE A 36 4.28 0.71 8.41
C ILE A 36 4.22 -0.75 8.88
N SER A 37 4.37 -0.96 10.17
CA SER A 37 4.24 -2.30 10.77
C SER A 37 2.77 -2.72 10.88
N LEU A 38 2.51 -4.03 10.91
CA LEU A 38 1.16 -4.56 11.14
C LEU A 38 0.54 -4.09 12.48
N LYS A 39 1.37 -3.82 13.49
CA LYS A 39 0.92 -3.29 14.78
C LYS A 39 0.48 -1.83 14.68
N GLU A 40 1.24 -1.00 13.97
CA GLU A 40 0.87 0.39 13.72
C GLU A 40 -0.37 0.48 12.84
N LEU A 41 -0.51 -0.41 11.85
CA LEU A 41 -1.69 -0.48 11.01
C LEU A 41 -2.94 -0.89 11.80
N ALA A 42 -2.84 -1.93 12.65
CA ALA A 42 -3.92 -2.31 13.56
C ALA A 42 -4.33 -1.15 14.46
N LYS A 43 -3.35 -0.40 14.98
CA LYS A 43 -3.62 0.77 15.82
C LYS A 43 -4.35 1.89 15.06
N LYS A 44 -3.91 2.22 13.85
CA LYS A 44 -4.60 3.20 12.99
C LYS A 44 -6.04 2.78 12.69
N LEU A 45 -6.28 1.50 12.41
CA LEU A 45 -7.62 0.95 12.16
C LEU A 45 -8.52 1.00 13.40
N GLU A 46 -7.96 0.71 14.57
CA GLU A 46 -8.65 0.87 15.86
C GLU A 46 -9.10 2.32 16.07
N ASP A 47 -8.17 3.27 15.90
CA ASP A 47 -8.45 4.69 16.09
C ASP A 47 -9.47 5.21 15.05
N PHE A 48 -9.36 4.76 13.80
CA PHE A 48 -10.31 5.09 12.73
C PHE A 48 -11.73 4.60 13.04
N ALA A 49 -11.86 3.38 13.56
CA ALA A 49 -13.14 2.80 13.94
C ALA A 49 -13.75 3.49 15.17
N LYS A 50 -12.92 3.80 16.19
CA LYS A 50 -13.33 4.52 17.40
C LYS A 50 -13.87 5.91 17.09
N ALA A 51 -13.18 6.65 16.22
CA ALA A 51 -13.59 7.99 15.82
C ALA A 51 -14.98 8.03 15.14
N ARG A 52 -15.48 6.88 14.64
CA ARG A 52 -16.76 6.76 13.94
C ARG A 52 -17.81 5.95 14.71
N ASP A 53 -17.50 5.50 15.93
CA ASP A 53 -18.35 4.57 16.69
C ASP A 53 -18.69 3.29 15.88
N TRP A 54 -17.72 2.80 15.11
CA TRP A 54 -17.88 1.63 14.24
C TRP A 54 -17.52 0.31 14.95
N GLU A 55 -16.91 0.36 16.13
CA GLU A 55 -16.51 -0.84 16.88
C GLU A 55 -17.69 -1.80 17.12
N LYS A 56 -18.91 -1.28 17.28
CA LYS A 56 -20.14 -2.08 17.41
C LYS A 56 -20.46 -2.98 16.21
N TYR A 57 -19.93 -2.67 15.03
CA TYR A 57 -20.12 -3.46 13.81
C TYR A 57 -18.96 -4.44 13.57
N HIS A 58 -17.81 -4.25 14.23
CA HIS A 58 -16.57 -5.00 14.03
C HIS A 58 -16.53 -6.32 14.80
N SER A 59 -17.60 -7.11 14.73
CA SER A 59 -17.55 -8.50 15.20
C SER A 59 -16.67 -9.35 14.27
N PRO A 60 -15.99 -10.41 14.77
CA PRO A 60 -15.13 -11.27 13.94
C PRO A 60 -15.83 -11.79 12.68
N ARG A 61 -17.11 -12.20 12.79
CA ARG A 61 -17.89 -12.68 11.65
C ARG A 61 -18.11 -11.58 10.61
N ASN A 62 -18.44 -10.37 11.04
CA ASN A 62 -18.73 -9.28 10.11
C ASN A 62 -17.45 -8.85 9.37
N LEU A 63 -16.32 -8.75 10.07
CA LEU A 63 -15.02 -8.43 9.47
C LEU A 63 -14.59 -9.50 8.47
N LEU A 64 -14.80 -10.79 8.80
CA LEU A 64 -14.53 -11.89 7.87
C LEU A 64 -15.39 -11.77 6.60
N LEU A 65 -16.69 -11.50 6.74
CA LEU A 65 -17.59 -11.38 5.60
C LEU A 65 -17.29 -10.14 4.74
N ALA A 66 -16.91 -9.02 5.35
CA ALA A 66 -16.44 -7.84 4.63
C ALA A 66 -15.17 -8.15 3.84
N MET A 67 -14.16 -8.79 4.48
CA MET A 67 -12.94 -9.23 3.80
C MET A 67 -13.23 -10.16 2.60
N VAL A 68 -14.21 -11.05 2.71
CA VAL A 68 -14.62 -11.91 1.58
C VAL A 68 -15.22 -11.09 0.43
N GLY A 69 -15.94 -10.00 0.74
CA GLY A 69 -16.41 -9.01 -0.24
C GLY A 69 -15.24 -8.40 -1.01
N GLU A 70 -14.24 -7.86 -0.30
CA GLU A 70 -13.07 -7.24 -0.93
C GLU A 70 -12.23 -8.25 -1.73
N VAL A 71 -12.15 -9.51 -1.29
CA VAL A 71 -11.55 -10.58 -2.11
C VAL A 71 -12.34 -10.81 -3.40
N GLY A 72 -13.66 -10.63 -3.37
CA GLY A 72 -14.53 -10.64 -4.54
C GLY A 72 -14.19 -9.50 -5.50
N GLU A 73 -14.15 -8.26 -5.00
CA GLU A 73 -13.78 -7.06 -5.79
C GLU A 73 -12.38 -7.20 -6.40
N LEU A 74 -11.39 -7.64 -5.60
CA LEU A 74 -10.06 -8.01 -6.09
C LEU A 74 -10.12 -9.06 -7.22
N SER A 75 -11.01 -10.06 -7.10
CA SER A 75 -11.16 -11.11 -8.13
C SER A 75 -11.76 -10.56 -9.42
N GLU A 76 -12.66 -9.58 -9.35
CA GLU A 76 -13.29 -8.95 -10.53
C GLU A 76 -12.26 -8.26 -11.44
N ILE A 77 -11.17 -7.74 -10.87
CA ILE A 77 -10.05 -7.15 -11.63
C ILE A 77 -9.41 -8.16 -12.59
N PHE A 78 -9.35 -9.43 -12.18
CA PHE A 78 -8.70 -10.50 -12.94
C PHE A 78 -9.66 -11.35 -13.76
N GLN A 79 -10.96 -11.33 -13.49
CA GLN A 79 -11.93 -12.33 -13.97
C GLN A 79 -11.96 -12.53 -15.51
N TRP A 80 -11.64 -11.48 -16.29
CA TRP A 80 -11.62 -11.50 -17.76
C TRP A 80 -10.22 -11.36 -18.35
N ARG A 81 -9.19 -11.33 -17.50
CA ARG A 81 -7.79 -11.32 -17.94
C ARG A 81 -7.37 -12.78 -18.14
N GLY A 82 -6.71 -13.06 -19.26
CA GLY A 82 -6.11 -14.38 -19.51
C GLY A 82 -4.92 -14.62 -18.58
N GLU A 83 -3.85 -15.25 -19.09
CA GLU A 83 -2.60 -15.31 -18.34
C GLU A 83 -2.07 -13.91 -18.05
N VAL A 84 -1.80 -13.62 -16.78
CA VAL A 84 -1.28 -12.31 -16.32
C VAL A 84 0.20 -12.44 -16.01
N GLU A 85 1.02 -11.68 -16.74
CA GLU A 85 2.47 -11.67 -16.55
C GLU A 85 2.88 -10.95 -15.25
N LYS A 86 3.97 -11.43 -14.64
CA LYS A 86 4.58 -10.78 -13.48
C LYS A 86 4.95 -9.34 -13.81
N GLY A 87 4.60 -8.42 -12.91
CA GLY A 87 4.90 -7.00 -13.06
C GLY A 87 3.90 -6.23 -13.92
N LEU A 88 2.86 -6.91 -14.44
CA LEU A 88 1.71 -6.29 -15.11
C LEU A 88 2.12 -5.32 -16.25
N PRO A 89 3.00 -5.73 -17.19
CA PRO A 89 3.56 -4.82 -18.19
C PRO A 89 2.52 -4.24 -19.15
N ASN A 90 1.40 -4.95 -19.35
CA ASN A 90 0.32 -4.57 -20.26
C ASN A 90 -0.90 -3.98 -19.53
N TRP A 91 -0.74 -3.55 -18.28
CA TRP A 91 -1.80 -2.93 -17.50
C TRP A 91 -1.64 -1.42 -17.50
N GLU A 92 -2.76 -0.72 -17.66
CA GLU A 92 -2.81 0.73 -17.50
C GLU A 92 -2.54 1.12 -16.04
N GLU A 93 -2.07 2.35 -15.81
CA GLU A 93 -1.74 2.77 -14.43
C GLU A 93 -2.98 2.78 -13.52
N SER A 94 -4.15 3.14 -14.06
CA SER A 94 -5.43 3.06 -13.35
C SER A 94 -5.79 1.64 -12.94
N ASP A 95 -5.41 0.61 -13.73
CA ASP A 95 -5.65 -0.78 -13.35
C ASP A 95 -4.79 -1.18 -12.14
N LYS A 96 -3.55 -0.68 -12.08
CA LYS A 96 -2.61 -0.97 -10.98
C LYS A 96 -2.99 -0.22 -9.72
N GLU A 97 -3.47 1.02 -9.85
CA GLU A 97 -4.03 1.80 -8.75
C GLU A 97 -5.22 1.06 -8.14
N HIS A 98 -6.19 0.66 -8.96
CA HIS A 98 -7.36 -0.08 -8.50
C HIS A 98 -6.98 -1.45 -7.89
N LEU A 99 -6.03 -2.17 -8.48
CA LEU A 99 -5.46 -3.37 -7.87
C LEU A 99 -4.85 -3.10 -6.48
N GLY A 100 -4.16 -1.97 -6.34
CA GLY A 100 -3.58 -1.54 -5.07
C GLY A 100 -4.63 -1.24 -4.01
N GLU A 101 -5.76 -0.63 -4.39
CA GLU A 101 -6.91 -0.37 -3.53
C GLU A 101 -7.49 -1.68 -2.99
N GLU A 102 -7.87 -2.61 -3.87
CA GLU A 102 -8.50 -3.87 -3.46
C GLU A 102 -7.57 -4.79 -2.64
N LEU A 103 -6.28 -4.82 -2.99
CA LEU A 103 -5.28 -5.51 -2.17
C LEU A 103 -5.16 -4.89 -0.77
N SER A 104 -5.25 -3.57 -0.68
CA SER A 104 -5.22 -2.85 0.58
C SER A 104 -6.44 -3.14 1.41
N ASP A 105 -7.64 -3.13 0.84
CA ASP A 105 -8.87 -3.40 1.58
C ASP A 105 -8.90 -4.81 2.18
N VAL A 106 -8.47 -5.82 1.42
CA VAL A 106 -8.27 -7.18 1.95
C VAL A 106 -7.29 -7.19 3.13
N LEU A 107 -6.16 -6.48 3.02
CA LEU A 107 -5.16 -6.39 4.09
C LEU A 107 -5.72 -5.68 5.33
N LEU A 108 -6.45 -4.57 5.17
CA LEU A 108 -7.01 -3.80 6.27
C LEU A 108 -8.01 -4.63 7.08
N TYR A 109 -8.91 -5.37 6.42
CA TYR A 109 -9.83 -6.27 7.12
C TYR A 109 -9.11 -7.44 7.78
N LEU A 110 -8.11 -8.04 7.13
CA LEU A 110 -7.34 -9.13 7.72
C LEU A 110 -6.63 -8.68 9.01
N VAL A 111 -5.99 -7.50 8.97
CA VAL A 111 -5.30 -6.92 10.13
C VAL A 111 -6.30 -6.60 11.24
N ARG A 112 -7.43 -5.95 10.92
CA ARG A 112 -8.44 -5.63 11.93
C ARG A 112 -9.09 -6.89 12.52
N LEU A 113 -9.33 -7.91 11.71
CA LEU A 113 -9.85 -9.20 12.17
C LEU A 113 -8.86 -9.86 13.14
N ALA A 114 -7.57 -9.91 12.80
CA ALA A 114 -6.54 -10.45 13.68
C ALA A 114 -6.48 -9.71 15.03
N ASP A 115 -6.51 -8.37 14.99
CA ASP A 115 -6.53 -7.51 16.17
C ASP A 115 -7.74 -7.81 17.09
N ILE A 116 -8.95 -7.83 16.53
CA ILE A 116 -10.18 -8.17 17.28
C ILE A 116 -10.14 -9.59 17.85
N CYS A 117 -9.48 -10.52 17.16
CA CYS A 117 -9.29 -11.89 17.64
C CYS A 117 -8.12 -12.06 18.62
N GLY A 118 -7.36 -11.01 18.91
CA GLY A 118 -6.19 -11.07 19.80
C GLY A 118 -5.01 -11.87 19.22
N ILE A 119 -4.88 -11.91 17.89
CA ILE A 119 -3.84 -12.66 17.19
C ILE A 119 -2.73 -11.68 16.77
N ASP A 120 -1.49 -11.92 17.24
CA ASP A 120 -0.30 -11.24 16.68
C ASP A 120 -0.04 -11.80 15.27
N LEU A 121 -0.57 -11.10 14.26
CA LEU A 121 -0.52 -11.53 12.86
C LEU A 121 0.90 -11.62 12.31
N ALA A 122 1.81 -10.74 12.74
CA ALA A 122 3.20 -10.76 12.34
C ALA A 122 3.90 -12.04 12.84
N GLN A 123 3.70 -12.36 14.11
CA GLN A 123 4.23 -13.59 14.72
C GLN A 123 3.60 -14.84 14.09
N ALA A 124 2.28 -14.84 13.87
CA ALA A 124 1.56 -15.96 13.26
C ALA A 124 2.07 -16.24 11.83
N THR A 125 2.27 -15.18 11.04
CA THR A 125 2.79 -15.27 9.66
C THR A 125 4.22 -15.78 9.63
N THR A 126 5.09 -15.26 10.48
CA THR A 126 6.50 -15.71 10.60
C THR A 126 6.58 -17.19 10.96
N ASN A 127 5.78 -17.62 11.95
CA ASN A 127 5.68 -19.03 12.33
C ASN A 127 5.15 -19.90 11.18
N LYS A 128 4.21 -19.37 10.38
CA LYS A 128 3.65 -20.10 9.24
C LYS A 128 4.67 -20.30 8.12
N ILE A 129 5.54 -19.33 7.85
CA ILE A 129 6.65 -19.47 6.89
C ILE A 129 7.60 -20.59 7.32
N LEU A 130 8.00 -20.63 8.59
CA LEU A 130 8.85 -21.71 9.14
C LEU A 130 8.18 -23.09 9.01
N LYS A 131 6.88 -23.18 9.30
CA LYS A 131 6.13 -24.44 9.10
C LYS A 131 6.07 -24.83 7.63
N ASN A 132 5.94 -23.86 6.72
CA ASN A 132 5.89 -24.11 5.29
C ASN A 132 7.24 -24.54 4.73
N SER A 133 8.37 -24.01 5.21
CA SER A 133 9.70 -24.42 4.75
C SER A 133 10.04 -25.86 5.13
N ILE A 134 9.53 -26.34 6.26
CA ILE A 134 9.62 -27.76 6.65
C ILE A 134 8.73 -28.62 5.76
N LYS A 135 7.51 -28.16 5.46
CA LYS A 135 6.56 -28.89 4.62
C LYS A 135 6.98 -28.96 3.14
N TYR A 136 7.65 -27.92 2.66
CA TYR A 136 8.08 -27.74 1.27
C TYR A 136 9.56 -27.31 1.24
N PRO A 137 10.49 -28.25 1.48
CA PRO A 137 11.91 -27.94 1.46
C PRO A 137 12.38 -27.54 0.05
N PRO A 138 13.43 -26.70 -0.07
CA PRO A 138 13.99 -26.35 -1.37
C PRO A 138 14.48 -27.60 -2.09
N ASN A 139 14.29 -27.63 -3.41
CA ASN A 139 14.78 -28.74 -4.23
C ASN A 139 16.32 -28.68 -4.28
N PRO A 140 17.05 -29.72 -3.85
CA PRO A 140 18.50 -29.70 -3.77
C PRO A 140 19.23 -29.57 -5.13
N LEU A 141 18.54 -29.58 -6.27
CA LEU A 141 19.12 -29.48 -7.61
C LEU A 141 18.99 -28.10 -8.28
N GLN A 142 18.61 -27.05 -7.54
CA GLN A 142 18.42 -25.69 -8.08
C GLN A 142 19.14 -24.59 -7.26
N SER A 143 20.30 -24.90 -6.67
CA SER A 143 21.19 -23.92 -6.02
C SER A 143 22.46 -23.68 -6.81
#